data_AF-A0A800L6B5-F1
#
_entry.id   AF-A0A800L6B5-F1
#
_cell.length_a   1.000
_cell.length_b   1.000
_cell.length_c   1.000
_cell.angle_alpha   90.00
_cell.angle_beta   90.00
_cell.angle_gamma   90.00
#
_symmetry.space_group_name_H-M   'P 1'
#
loop_
_entity.id
_entity.type
_entity.pdbx_description
1 polymer ?
#
loop_
_entity_poly.entity_id
_entity_poly.type
_entity_poly.pdbx_seq_one_letter_code
_entity_poly.pdbx_strand_id
1 'polypeptide(L)'
;MESHIILIPDYIPSSPFVVDPFPTLKKSLVQPLDSINTPLGLLNFPYQNKKTDVKLSWDWQTITISKIVDGKQVQMPFTASVEWYLKKFHQRSWHKKFIETMQKEAKGDKKSRRGQMIEVVGVDIGRLGRASLRVSGNVNINGKMVFQDQELVRSTLNQTQNTHLEFDQKQNLNIQGKIGDRITVAMDQDSERDFDWENNIRISYEGHEDDIIQKVEAGNISLSLPSTKYVTFSGKNQGLFGIKAISKFGPVDITTIASIEKTKKAQSEWEGGGQSSTQQIRDVDWIKNRYFFIHPMFRNGLDTTLNNQDGQLKSVSIPPFYPIKDGRHSLGNIVVKNFELYKSINTNDANAMTGMAYIDPLNIADTNYVDENEEGSFIRLEQGTNYYVSPDLGFIRVREMVSQDILGCTFVLADRETGAIVLEVGT
;
A
#
# COMPACT_ATOMS: atom_id res chain seq x y z
N MET A 1 -16.45 1.07 4.26
CA MET A 1 -16.65 0.15 5.38
C MET A 1 -17.71 -0.85 4.97
N GLU A 2 -17.31 -2.03 4.51
CA GLU A 2 -18.26 -3.13 4.37
C GLU A 2 -18.55 -3.64 5.78
N SER A 3 -19.76 -3.41 6.28
CA SER A 3 -20.20 -3.99 7.54
C SER A 3 -20.40 -5.49 7.33
N HIS A 4 -19.49 -6.29 7.86
CA HIS A 4 -19.69 -7.74 7.93
C HIS A 4 -20.82 -8.03 8.92
N ILE A 5 -22.05 -8.12 8.41
CA ILE A 5 -23.22 -8.55 9.17
C ILE A 5 -23.01 -10.03 9.54
N ILE A 6 -22.95 -10.31 10.83
CA ILE A 6 -22.97 -11.69 11.33
C ILE A 6 -24.34 -12.27 10.98
N LEU A 7 -24.39 -13.12 9.95
CA LEU A 7 -25.61 -13.81 9.53
C LEU A 7 -25.96 -14.88 10.56
N ILE A 8 -26.82 -14.53 11.50
CA ILE A 8 -27.48 -15.51 12.36
C ILE A 8 -28.30 -16.43 11.45
N PRO A 9 -28.25 -17.76 11.62
CA PRO A 9 -29.02 -18.66 10.77
C PRO A 9 -30.51 -18.36 10.90
N ASP A 10 -31.16 -18.08 9.77
CA ASP A 10 -32.60 -17.86 9.76
C ASP A 10 -33.33 -19.11 10.30
N TYR A 11 -34.39 -18.88 11.07
CA TYR A 11 -35.22 -19.96 11.59
C TYR A 11 -35.96 -20.65 10.44
N ILE A 12 -35.71 -21.95 10.26
CA ILE A 12 -36.43 -22.80 9.31
C ILE A 12 -37.32 -23.73 10.15
N PRO A 13 -38.65 -23.64 10.03
CA PRO A 13 -39.56 -24.51 10.77
C PRO A 13 -39.35 -25.97 10.32
N SER A 14 -39.07 -26.86 11.25
CA SER A 14 -39.02 -28.31 11.00
C SER A 14 -40.38 -28.93 11.29
N SER A 15 -40.94 -29.67 10.33
CA SER A 15 -42.18 -30.44 10.51
C SER A 15 -41.86 -31.93 10.67
N PRO A 16 -42.53 -32.67 11.58
CA PRO A 16 -42.34 -34.11 11.70
C PRO A 16 -42.79 -34.88 10.45
N PHE A 17 -43.66 -34.28 9.62
CA PHE A 17 -44.24 -34.89 8.43
C PHE A 17 -43.38 -34.74 7.17
N VAL A 18 -42.44 -33.79 7.15
CA VAL A 18 -41.56 -33.49 6.00
C VAL A 18 -40.14 -33.89 6.34
N VAL A 19 -39.39 -34.40 5.36
CA VAL A 19 -37.96 -34.69 5.54
C VAL A 19 -37.20 -33.39 5.86
N ASP A 20 -36.50 -33.33 6.99
CA ASP A 20 -35.54 -32.24 7.26
C ASP A 20 -34.24 -32.52 6.48
N PRO A 21 -33.88 -31.68 5.48
CA PRO A 21 -32.71 -31.90 4.64
C PRO A 21 -31.42 -31.29 5.22
N PHE A 22 -31.50 -30.68 6.41
CA PHE A 22 -30.41 -29.93 7.02
C PHE A 22 -29.73 -30.71 8.16
N PRO A 23 -28.46 -30.40 8.48
CA PRO A 23 -27.78 -31.05 9.59
C PRO A 23 -28.47 -30.69 10.91
N THR A 24 -28.84 -31.70 11.69
CA THR A 24 -29.38 -31.51 13.04
C THR A 24 -28.26 -31.02 13.97
N LEU A 25 -28.59 -30.00 14.77
CA LEU A 25 -27.74 -29.54 15.87
C LEU A 25 -27.83 -30.57 17.00
N LYS A 26 -26.69 -31.01 17.54
CA LYS A 26 -26.70 -31.81 18.77
C LYS A 26 -27.16 -30.88 19.90
N LYS A 27 -28.23 -31.25 20.59
CA LYS A 27 -28.65 -30.54 21.81
C LYS A 27 -27.55 -30.74 22.86
N SER A 28 -26.95 -29.65 23.32
CA SER A 28 -25.99 -29.68 24.44
C SER A 28 -26.72 -29.88 25.76
N LEU A 29 -26.12 -30.63 26.69
CA LEU A 29 -26.65 -30.96 28.02
C LEU A 29 -26.82 -29.75 28.96
N VAL A 30 -26.44 -28.54 28.52
CA VAL A 30 -26.38 -27.35 29.40
C VAL A 30 -27.70 -26.58 29.46
N GLN A 31 -28.75 -26.96 28.73
CA GLN A 31 -30.08 -26.40 28.99
C GLN A 31 -30.85 -27.25 30.01
N PRO A 32 -31.25 -26.69 31.17
CA PRO A 32 -32.23 -27.33 32.03
C PRO A 32 -33.60 -27.13 31.38
N LEU A 33 -33.88 -27.87 30.32
CA LEU A 33 -35.22 -27.94 29.75
C LEU A 33 -35.93 -29.12 30.40
N ASP A 34 -36.83 -28.75 31.30
CA ASP A 34 -37.80 -29.58 31.96
C ASP A 34 -38.48 -30.57 30.98
N SER A 35 -38.47 -31.83 31.37
CA SER A 35 -39.36 -32.93 31.00
C SER A 35 -40.08 -32.82 29.65
N ILE A 36 -39.36 -33.07 28.55
CA ILE A 36 -40.00 -33.17 27.22
C ILE A 36 -40.74 -34.52 27.10
N ASN A 37 -42.00 -34.48 26.70
CA ASN A 37 -42.91 -35.62 26.46
C ASN A 37 -42.54 -36.52 25.26
N THR A 38 -41.39 -36.29 24.62
CA THR A 38 -40.92 -37.07 23.46
C THR A 38 -39.63 -37.79 23.80
N PRO A 39 -39.54 -39.12 23.64
CA PRO A 39 -38.36 -39.88 24.03
C PRO A 39 -37.10 -39.39 23.27
N LEU A 40 -36.01 -39.18 24.02
CA LEU A 40 -34.73 -38.63 23.57
C LEU A 40 -33.99 -39.48 22.53
N GLY A 41 -34.54 -40.61 22.08
CA GLY A 41 -33.88 -41.48 21.10
C GLY A 41 -32.51 -41.99 21.58
N LEU A 42 -32.34 -42.18 22.90
CA LEU A 42 -31.12 -42.67 23.54
C LEU A 42 -30.73 -44.10 23.11
N LEU A 43 -31.68 -44.87 22.57
CA LEU A 43 -31.47 -46.20 22.02
C LEU A 43 -31.67 -46.15 20.51
N ASN A 44 -30.55 -46.17 19.77
CA ASN A 44 -30.57 -46.19 18.31
C ASN A 44 -30.56 -47.65 17.85
N PHE A 45 -31.74 -48.23 17.60
CA PHE A 45 -31.85 -49.61 17.12
C PHE A 45 -31.51 -49.67 15.62
N PRO A 46 -30.51 -50.46 15.18
CA PRO A 46 -30.03 -50.45 13.80
C PRO A 46 -30.89 -51.26 12.81
N TYR A 47 -32.09 -51.68 13.18
CA TYR A 47 -32.91 -52.62 12.37
C TYR A 47 -33.56 -52.01 11.12
N GLN A 48 -33.35 -50.73 10.82
CA GLN A 48 -34.02 -50.04 9.70
C GLN A 48 -33.01 -49.56 8.64
N ASN A 49 -33.15 -50.05 7.41
CA ASN A 49 -32.39 -49.57 6.26
C ASN A 49 -32.95 -48.22 5.81
N LYS A 50 -32.34 -47.14 6.30
CA LYS A 50 -32.66 -45.75 5.92
C LYS A 50 -31.89 -45.37 4.67
N LYS A 51 -32.61 -45.04 3.59
CA LYS A 51 -32.06 -44.54 2.33
C LYS A 51 -32.66 -43.17 2.02
N THR A 52 -31.82 -42.17 1.80
CA THR A 52 -32.26 -40.84 1.37
C THR A 52 -32.04 -40.69 -0.12
N ASP A 53 -33.09 -40.44 -0.90
CA ASP A 53 -33.02 -40.21 -2.33
C ASP A 53 -33.08 -38.72 -2.69
N VAL A 54 -32.14 -38.24 -3.49
CA VAL A 54 -32.01 -36.83 -3.88
C VAL A 54 -32.12 -36.76 -5.39
N LYS A 55 -33.10 -35.99 -5.88
CA LYS A 55 -33.34 -35.74 -7.30
C LYS A 55 -33.15 -34.27 -7.58
N LEU A 56 -32.37 -33.97 -8.61
CA LEU A 56 -32.19 -32.63 -9.15
C LEU A 56 -32.99 -32.52 -10.44
N SER A 57 -33.69 -31.41 -10.65
CA SER A 57 -34.31 -31.16 -11.95
C SER A 57 -33.24 -30.93 -13.03
N TRP A 58 -33.55 -31.27 -14.27
CA TRP A 58 -32.59 -31.20 -15.39
C TRP A 58 -32.06 -29.77 -15.63
N ASP A 59 -32.86 -28.77 -15.30
CA ASP A 59 -32.56 -27.34 -15.38
C ASP A 59 -31.86 -26.78 -14.13
N TRP A 60 -31.50 -27.62 -13.15
CA TRP A 60 -30.83 -27.23 -11.90
C TRP A 60 -31.59 -26.21 -11.04
N GLN A 61 -32.89 -26.02 -11.29
CA GLN A 61 -33.68 -25.05 -10.53
C GLN A 61 -34.17 -25.62 -9.20
N THR A 62 -34.53 -26.90 -9.16
CA THR A 62 -35.20 -27.53 -8.02
C THR A 62 -34.48 -28.78 -7.54
N ILE A 63 -34.44 -28.95 -6.21
CA ILE A 63 -33.92 -30.13 -5.53
C ILE A 63 -35.04 -30.79 -4.73
N THR A 64 -35.21 -32.11 -4.89
CA THR A 64 -36.18 -32.93 -4.16
C THR A 64 -35.47 -34.00 -3.34
N ILE A 65 -35.70 -34.03 -2.03
CA ILE A 65 -35.06 -34.93 -1.08
C ILE A 65 -36.15 -35.79 -0.43
N SER A 66 -36.07 -37.09 -0.60
CA SER A 66 -37.02 -38.07 -0.06
C SER A 66 -36.31 -39.06 0.86
N LYS A 67 -37.02 -39.54 1.87
CA LYS A 67 -36.48 -40.50 2.85
C LYS A 67 -37.28 -41.79 2.81
N ILE A 68 -36.60 -42.87 2.47
CA ILE A 68 -37.11 -44.22 2.34
C ILE A 68 -36.56 -45.02 3.52
N VAL A 69 -37.42 -45.73 4.24
CA VAL A 69 -37.04 -46.64 5.32
C VAL A 69 -37.65 -48.00 5.00
N ASP A 70 -36.81 -49.02 4.87
CA ASP A 70 -37.22 -50.40 4.55
C ASP A 70 -38.13 -50.47 3.30
N GLY A 71 -37.79 -49.69 2.27
CA GLY A 71 -38.51 -49.63 1.00
C GLY A 71 -39.79 -48.79 1.01
N LYS A 72 -40.22 -48.24 2.16
CA LYS A 72 -41.39 -47.36 2.27
C LYS A 72 -40.99 -45.91 2.53
N GLN A 73 -41.67 -44.97 1.89
CA GLN A 73 -41.47 -43.55 2.14
C GLN A 73 -42.18 -43.15 3.44
N VAL A 74 -41.42 -42.69 4.43
CA VAL A 74 -41.94 -42.43 5.79
C VAL A 74 -42.34 -40.96 5.98
N GLN A 75 -41.81 -40.05 5.15
CA GLN A 75 -42.03 -38.61 5.25
C GLN A 75 -42.27 -38.01 3.87
N MET A 76 -43.00 -36.89 3.82
CA MET A 76 -43.18 -36.11 2.60
C MET A 76 -41.82 -35.61 2.09
N PRO A 77 -41.57 -35.68 0.77
CA PRO A 77 -40.31 -35.25 0.21
C PRO A 77 -40.16 -33.74 0.35
N PHE A 78 -38.96 -33.30 0.66
CA PHE A 78 -38.61 -31.89 0.71
C PHE A 78 -38.26 -31.40 -0.69
N THR A 79 -38.93 -30.35 -1.18
CA THR A 79 -38.62 -29.72 -2.47
C THR A 79 -38.36 -28.23 -2.28
N ALA A 80 -37.26 -27.72 -2.81
CA ALA A 80 -36.92 -26.29 -2.78
C ALA A 80 -36.08 -25.90 -4.01
N SER A 81 -35.86 -24.59 -4.19
CA SER A 81 -34.88 -24.15 -5.17
C SER A 81 -33.46 -24.52 -4.72
N VAL A 82 -32.61 -24.88 -5.69
CA VAL A 82 -31.23 -25.32 -5.42
C VAL A 82 -30.44 -24.22 -4.73
N GLU A 83 -30.56 -22.99 -5.23
CA GLU A 83 -29.90 -21.82 -4.65
C GLU A 83 -30.29 -21.59 -3.18
N TRP A 84 -31.60 -21.63 -2.88
CA TRP A 84 -32.09 -21.47 -1.52
C TRP A 84 -31.58 -22.59 -0.61
N TYR A 85 -31.64 -23.84 -1.09
CA TYR A 85 -31.18 -25.00 -0.34
C TYR A 85 -29.70 -24.91 0.02
N LEU A 86 -28.84 -24.62 -0.97
CA LEU A 86 -27.39 -24.50 -0.76
C LEU A 86 -27.06 -23.36 0.20
N LYS A 87 -27.72 -22.20 0.04
CA LYS A 87 -27.54 -21.05 0.95
C LYS A 87 -27.88 -21.42 2.39
N LYS A 88 -29.04 -22.06 2.62
CA LYS A 88 -29.47 -22.48 3.96
C LYS A 88 -28.64 -23.61 4.55
N PHE A 89 -28.24 -24.56 3.71
CA PHE A 89 -27.39 -25.67 4.11
C PHE A 89 -26.01 -25.18 4.56
N HIS A 90 -25.42 -24.24 3.82
CA HIS A 90 -24.16 -23.60 4.19
C HIS A 90 -24.27 -22.88 5.54
N GLN A 91 -25.29 -22.03 5.72
CA GLN A 91 -25.54 -21.31 6.98
C GLN A 91 -25.65 -22.27 8.18
N ARG A 92 -26.46 -23.33 8.07
CA ARG A 92 -26.65 -24.31 9.16
C ARG A 92 -25.39 -25.15 9.41
N SER A 93 -24.69 -25.57 8.37
CA SER A 93 -23.46 -26.36 8.50
C SER A 93 -22.35 -25.56 9.17
N TRP A 94 -22.18 -24.29 8.77
CA TRP A 94 -21.22 -23.38 9.38
C TRP A 94 -21.55 -23.12 10.85
N HIS A 95 -22.81 -22.79 11.16
CA HIS A 95 -23.25 -22.57 12.53
C HIS A 95 -23.05 -23.82 13.40
N LYS A 96 -23.40 -25.01 12.90
CA LYS A 96 -23.15 -26.27 13.61
C LYS A 96 -21.66 -26.48 13.89
N LYS A 97 -20.80 -26.30 12.88
CA LYS A 97 -19.35 -26.48 13.03
C LYS A 97 -18.75 -25.45 13.99
N PHE A 98 -19.24 -24.21 13.95
CA PHE A 98 -18.87 -23.15 14.88
C PHE A 98 -19.20 -23.55 16.32
N ILE A 99 -20.45 -23.97 16.59
CA ILE A 99 -20.87 -24.42 17.92
C ILE A 99 -20.06 -25.65 18.38
N GLU A 100 -19.85 -26.65 17.51
CA GLU A 100 -19.02 -27.81 17.81
C GLU A 100 -17.57 -27.43 18.15
N THR A 101 -17.01 -26.41 17.48
CA THR A 101 -15.65 -25.93 17.71
C THR A 101 -15.56 -25.13 19.01
N MET A 102 -16.55 -24.30 19.32
CA MET A 102 -16.64 -23.53 20.56
C MET A 102 -16.90 -24.42 21.79
N GLN A 103 -17.65 -25.51 21.62
CA GLN A 103 -17.94 -26.49 22.67
C GLN A 103 -16.86 -27.58 22.82
N LYS A 104 -15.89 -27.65 21.89
CA LYS A 104 -14.80 -28.62 22.00
C LYS A 104 -13.92 -28.21 23.18
N GLU A 105 -14.08 -28.92 24.31
CA GLU A 105 -13.27 -28.70 25.51
C GLU A 105 -11.79 -28.64 25.13
N ALA A 106 -11.13 -27.57 25.56
CA ALA A 106 -9.70 -27.43 25.43
C ALA A 106 -9.04 -28.56 26.23
N LYS A 107 -8.56 -29.60 25.55
CA LYS A 107 -7.63 -30.55 26.15
C LYS A 107 -6.46 -29.72 26.67
N GLY A 108 -6.31 -29.71 27.99
CA GLY A 108 -5.48 -28.77 28.70
C GLY A 108 -4.03 -28.78 28.21
N ASP A 109 -3.66 -27.74 27.46
CA ASP A 109 -2.28 -27.35 27.30
C ASP A 109 -2.19 -25.84 27.48
N LYS A 110 -1.47 -25.43 28.54
CA LYS A 110 -1.17 -24.03 28.90
C LYS A 110 -0.15 -23.43 27.93
N LYS A 111 -0.42 -23.48 26.62
CA LYS A 111 0.28 -22.65 25.64
C LYS A 111 -0.73 -21.73 25.00
N SER A 112 -0.40 -20.43 25.06
CA SER A 112 -0.92 -19.29 24.30
C SER A 112 -2.01 -19.62 23.29
N ARG A 113 -3.13 -18.89 23.38
CA ARG A 113 -4.23 -18.80 22.40
C ARG A 113 -3.68 -18.60 20.98
N ARG A 114 -3.23 -19.66 20.33
CA ARG A 114 -2.76 -19.69 18.95
C ARG A 114 -3.91 -20.24 18.12
N GLY A 115 -4.37 -19.45 17.15
CA GLY A 115 -5.59 -19.64 16.39
C GLY A 115 -5.88 -21.11 16.06
N GLN A 116 -7.06 -21.57 16.46
CA GLN A 116 -7.54 -22.91 16.13
C GLN A 116 -7.50 -23.08 14.61
N MET A 117 -6.75 -24.07 14.12
CA MET A 117 -6.87 -24.48 12.73
C MET A 117 -8.28 -25.03 12.52
N ILE A 118 -9.05 -24.42 11.63
CA ILE A 118 -10.30 -25.03 11.15
C ILE A 118 -9.89 -25.99 10.04
N GLU A 119 -9.57 -27.23 10.42
CA GLU A 119 -9.42 -28.30 9.45
C GLU A 119 -10.83 -28.70 8.97
N VAL A 120 -11.29 -28.05 7.89
CA VAL A 120 -12.50 -28.48 7.18
C VAL A 120 -12.13 -29.71 6.34
N VAL A 121 -11.96 -30.86 7.00
CA VAL A 121 -11.84 -32.14 6.30
C VAL A 121 -13.21 -32.48 5.73
N GLY A 122 -13.39 -32.21 4.43
CA GLY A 122 -14.53 -32.64 3.62
C GLY A 122 -15.87 -32.12 4.13
N VAL A 123 -16.33 -30.97 3.61
CA VAL A 123 -17.77 -30.70 3.63
C VAL A 123 -18.40 -31.67 2.64
N ASP A 124 -19.12 -32.65 3.14
CA ASP A 124 -20.04 -33.44 2.32
C ASP A 124 -21.14 -32.48 1.82
N ILE A 125 -21.00 -31.99 0.58
CA ILE A 125 -21.99 -31.11 -0.09
C ILE A 125 -23.18 -31.97 -0.58
N GLY A 126 -23.60 -32.91 0.26
CA GLY A 126 -24.54 -33.97 -0.11
C GLY A 126 -24.13 -34.72 -1.39
N ARG A 127 -25.11 -35.12 -2.19
CA ARG A 127 -24.96 -36.08 -3.30
C ARG A 127 -24.55 -35.44 -4.64
N LEU A 128 -23.98 -34.24 -4.67
CA LEU A 128 -23.50 -33.56 -5.89
C LEU A 128 -22.11 -34.04 -6.38
N GLY A 129 -21.52 -35.03 -5.70
CA GLY A 129 -20.20 -35.58 -6.00
C GLY A 129 -19.19 -35.31 -4.89
N ARG A 130 -18.00 -35.94 -4.95
CA ARG A 130 -16.92 -35.68 -3.99
C ARG A 130 -16.30 -34.32 -4.31
N ALA A 131 -16.61 -33.32 -3.49
CA ALA A 131 -15.80 -32.11 -3.39
C ALA A 131 -14.77 -32.34 -2.28
N SER A 132 -13.51 -32.55 -2.63
CA SER A 132 -12.43 -32.59 -1.66
C SER A 132 -11.73 -31.24 -1.68
N LEU A 133 -11.99 -30.42 -0.67
CA LEU A 133 -11.26 -29.17 -0.45
C LEU A 133 -10.37 -29.36 0.77
N ARG A 134 -9.06 -29.22 0.57
CA ARG A 134 -8.07 -29.15 1.64
C ARG A 134 -7.77 -27.69 1.88
N VAL A 135 -8.16 -27.20 3.05
CA VAL A 135 -7.82 -25.86 3.52
C VAL A 135 -6.72 -26.02 4.58
N SER A 136 -5.61 -25.36 4.37
CA SER A 136 -4.48 -25.31 5.29
C SER A 136 -4.08 -23.86 5.49
N GLY A 137 -3.81 -23.43 6.72
CA GLY A 137 -3.50 -22.04 6.97
C GLY A 137 -3.76 -21.61 8.39
N ASN A 138 -3.36 -20.38 8.70
CA ASN A 138 -3.66 -19.71 9.96
C ASN A 138 -4.50 -18.46 9.69
N VAL A 139 -5.55 -18.28 10.46
CA VAL A 139 -6.31 -17.03 10.50
C VAL A 139 -6.22 -16.53 11.93
N ASN A 140 -5.63 -15.35 12.10
CA ASN A 140 -5.58 -14.63 13.36
C ASN A 140 -6.55 -13.45 13.29
N ILE A 141 -7.45 -13.37 14.26
CA ILE A 141 -8.44 -12.28 14.37
C ILE A 141 -8.25 -11.69 15.75
N ASN A 142 -7.87 -10.42 15.80
CA ASN A 142 -7.73 -9.65 17.02
C ASN A 142 -8.75 -8.51 17.02
N GLY A 143 -9.56 -8.43 18.06
CA GLY A 143 -10.52 -7.35 18.26
C GLY A 143 -10.15 -6.56 19.50
N LYS A 144 -10.00 -5.24 19.37
CA LYS A 144 -9.72 -4.34 20.49
C LYS A 144 -10.76 -3.24 20.54
N MET A 145 -11.41 -3.08 21.69
CA MET A 145 -12.27 -1.94 21.97
C MET A 145 -11.41 -0.82 22.55
N VAL A 146 -11.37 0.33 21.88
CA VAL A 146 -10.59 1.49 22.30
C VAL A 146 -11.56 2.55 22.83
N PHE A 147 -11.31 2.99 24.06
CA PHE A 147 -11.98 4.11 24.68
C PHE A 147 -11.04 5.30 24.61
N GLN A 148 -11.39 6.32 23.83
CA GLN A 148 -10.62 7.55 23.75
C GLN A 148 -11.42 8.69 24.37
N ASP A 149 -10.92 9.17 25.51
CA ASP A 149 -11.37 10.40 26.12
C ASP A 149 -10.63 11.56 25.44
N GLN A 150 -11.36 12.36 24.66
CA GLN A 150 -10.79 13.54 24.01
C GLN A 150 -11.13 14.78 24.83
N GLU A 151 -10.16 15.27 25.59
CA GLU A 151 -10.25 16.58 26.24
C GLU A 151 -9.87 17.66 25.22
N LEU A 152 -10.83 18.03 24.37
CA LEU A 152 -10.71 19.21 23.52
C LEU A 152 -11.46 20.36 24.18
N VAL A 153 -10.73 21.45 24.50
CA VAL A 153 -11.23 22.65 25.21
C VAL A 153 -12.38 23.36 24.47
N ARG A 154 -12.75 22.90 23.27
CA ARG A 154 -13.80 23.49 22.41
C ARG A 154 -14.70 22.46 21.70
N SER A 155 -14.89 21.26 22.26
CA SER A 155 -15.87 20.31 21.69
C SER A 155 -17.18 20.30 22.48
N THR A 156 -18.31 20.23 21.78
CA THR A 156 -19.65 20.16 22.39
C THR A 156 -19.79 18.88 23.23
N LEU A 157 -20.61 18.92 24.28
CA LEU A 157 -20.76 17.86 25.31
C LEU A 157 -21.03 16.44 24.77
N ASN A 158 -21.47 16.32 23.51
CA ASN A 158 -21.79 15.04 22.85
C ASN A 158 -20.59 14.39 22.12
N GLN A 159 -19.40 15.00 22.15
CA GLN A 159 -18.20 14.48 21.45
C GLN A 159 -17.06 14.05 22.40
N THR A 160 -17.29 14.04 23.71
CA THR A 160 -16.25 13.81 24.73
C THR A 160 -15.79 12.35 24.84
N GLN A 161 -16.59 11.38 24.39
CA GLN A 161 -16.26 9.95 24.46
C GLN A 161 -16.38 9.30 23.10
N ASN A 162 -15.24 8.93 22.50
CA ASN A 162 -15.22 8.16 21.27
C ASN A 162 -14.87 6.70 21.60
N THR A 163 -15.85 5.81 21.42
CA THR A 163 -15.64 4.37 21.52
C THR A 163 -15.62 3.79 20.12
N HIS A 164 -14.49 3.23 19.71
CA HIS A 164 -14.41 2.52 18.44
C HIS A 164 -13.83 1.12 18.62
N LEU A 165 -14.28 0.22 17.75
CA LEU A 165 -13.88 -1.17 17.73
C LEU A 165 -12.87 -1.36 16.60
N GLU A 166 -11.64 -1.71 16.97
CA GLU A 166 -10.58 -2.05 16.03
C GLU A 166 -10.58 -3.55 15.80
N PHE A 167 -10.60 -3.95 14.53
CA PHE A 167 -10.44 -5.34 14.12
C PHE A 167 -9.17 -5.46 13.27
N ASP A 168 -8.24 -6.29 13.71
CA ASP A 168 -7.05 -6.68 12.96
C ASP A 168 -7.18 -8.17 12.57
N GLN A 169 -7.13 -8.44 11.28
CA GLN A 169 -7.26 -9.80 10.75
C GLN A 169 -6.06 -10.11 9.86
N LYS A 170 -5.32 -11.15 10.25
CA LYS A 170 -4.19 -11.70 9.51
C LYS A 170 -4.55 -13.08 9.00
N GLN A 171 -4.53 -13.28 7.70
CA GLN A 171 -4.91 -14.52 7.05
C GLN A 171 -3.74 -15.04 6.23
N ASN A 172 -3.34 -16.29 6.45
CA ASN A 172 -2.45 -17.04 5.58
C ASN A 172 -3.14 -18.37 5.27
N LEU A 173 -3.62 -18.51 4.04
CA LEU A 173 -4.50 -19.58 3.59
C LEU A 173 -3.95 -20.19 2.30
N ASN A 174 -3.77 -21.51 2.32
CA ASN A 174 -3.54 -22.35 1.16
C ASN A 174 -4.70 -23.34 1.02
N ILE A 175 -5.48 -23.17 -0.04
CA ILE A 175 -6.68 -23.91 -0.38
C ILE A 175 -6.40 -24.69 -1.66
N GLN A 176 -6.57 -26.01 -1.60
CA GLN A 176 -6.43 -26.87 -2.77
C GLN A 176 -7.55 -27.90 -2.79
N GLY A 177 -8.25 -28.01 -3.90
CA GLY A 177 -9.35 -28.95 -3.99
C GLY A 177 -9.81 -29.26 -5.39
N LYS A 178 -10.54 -30.37 -5.50
CA LYS A 178 -11.24 -30.79 -6.70
C LYS A 178 -12.72 -30.92 -6.39
N ILE A 179 -13.55 -30.39 -7.29
CA ILE A 179 -15.01 -30.50 -7.26
C ILE A 179 -15.39 -31.41 -8.41
N GLY A 180 -15.75 -32.65 -8.09
CA GLY A 180 -15.93 -33.69 -9.11
C GLY A 180 -14.62 -34.02 -9.81
N ASP A 181 -14.68 -34.22 -11.12
CA ASP A 181 -13.56 -34.57 -12.01
C ASP A 181 -13.08 -33.40 -12.87
N ARG A 182 -13.93 -32.36 -13.06
CA ARG A 182 -13.66 -31.27 -14.02
C ARG A 182 -13.14 -29.98 -13.41
N ILE A 183 -13.43 -29.69 -12.14
CA ILE A 183 -13.09 -28.40 -11.53
C ILE A 183 -11.98 -28.59 -10.50
N THR A 184 -10.89 -27.84 -10.66
CA THR A 184 -9.79 -27.74 -9.70
C THR A 184 -9.69 -26.30 -9.19
N VAL A 185 -9.57 -26.15 -7.88
CA VAL A 185 -9.40 -24.86 -7.20
C VAL A 185 -8.08 -24.90 -6.45
N ALA A 186 -7.21 -23.93 -6.72
CA ALA A 186 -5.99 -23.69 -5.99
C ALA A 186 -5.91 -22.21 -5.62
N MET A 187 -5.70 -21.90 -4.34
CA MET A 187 -5.64 -20.54 -3.85
C MET A 187 -4.61 -20.45 -2.74
N ASP A 188 -3.66 -19.53 -2.91
CA ASP A 188 -2.64 -19.16 -1.94
C ASP A 188 -2.82 -17.68 -1.67
N GLN A 189 -3.25 -17.35 -0.46
CA GLN A 189 -3.51 -15.99 -0.03
C GLN A 189 -2.84 -15.73 1.31
N ASP A 190 -2.05 -14.67 1.37
CA ASP A 190 -1.49 -14.13 2.60
C ASP A 190 -1.74 -12.62 2.64
N SER A 191 -2.41 -12.17 3.70
CA SER A 191 -2.76 -10.77 3.92
C SER A 191 -1.56 -9.88 4.28
N GLU A 192 -0.44 -10.48 4.67
CA GLU A 192 0.78 -9.78 5.07
C GLU A 192 1.84 -9.70 3.95
N ARG A 193 1.51 -10.11 2.71
CA ARG A 193 2.46 -10.00 1.59
C ARG A 193 2.73 -8.55 1.23
N ASP A 194 3.99 -8.24 0.91
CA ASP A 194 4.43 -6.91 0.47
C ASP A 194 3.73 -6.48 -0.82
N PHE A 195 3.38 -7.44 -1.68
CA PHE A 195 2.74 -7.17 -2.96
C PHE A 195 1.47 -8.01 -3.20
N ASP A 196 0.37 -7.34 -3.56
CA ASP A 196 -0.93 -7.98 -3.85
C ASP A 196 -0.90 -9.02 -4.99
N TRP A 197 0.04 -8.91 -5.93
CA TRP A 197 0.14 -9.82 -7.07
C TRP A 197 0.72 -11.18 -6.72
N GLU A 198 1.38 -11.32 -5.56
CA GLU A 198 1.87 -12.60 -5.06
C GLU A 198 0.73 -13.49 -4.58
N ASN A 199 -0.40 -12.89 -4.19
CA ASN A 199 -1.62 -13.63 -3.87
C ASN A 199 -2.19 -14.26 -5.15
N ASN A 200 -2.36 -15.58 -5.12
CA ASN A 200 -2.67 -16.37 -6.28
C ASN A 200 -3.97 -17.14 -6.09
N ILE A 201 -4.94 -16.91 -6.97
CA ILE A 201 -6.18 -17.68 -7.05
C ILE A 201 -6.25 -18.26 -8.44
N ARG A 202 -6.42 -19.58 -8.55
CA ARG A 202 -6.60 -20.27 -9.81
C ARG A 202 -7.74 -21.26 -9.72
N ILE A 203 -8.75 -21.04 -10.54
CA ILE A 203 -9.85 -21.96 -10.75
C ILE A 203 -9.72 -22.47 -12.17
N SER A 204 -9.65 -23.79 -12.35
CA SER A 204 -9.56 -24.40 -13.67
C SER A 204 -10.67 -25.43 -13.86
N TYR A 205 -11.40 -25.28 -14.96
CA TYR A 205 -12.29 -26.27 -15.52
C TYR A 205 -11.59 -26.99 -16.68
N GLU A 206 -11.65 -28.31 -16.69
CA GLU A 206 -11.18 -29.17 -17.78
C GLU A 206 -12.37 -29.97 -18.32
N GLY A 207 -12.69 -29.74 -19.59
CA GLY A 207 -13.71 -30.49 -20.32
C GLY A 207 -13.21 -31.87 -20.72
N HIS A 208 -14.12 -32.73 -21.15
CA HIS A 208 -13.74 -34.01 -21.76
C HIS A 208 -13.29 -33.82 -23.21
N GLU A 209 -12.73 -34.86 -23.80
CA GLU A 209 -12.19 -34.84 -25.17
C GLU A 209 -13.22 -34.37 -26.21
N ASP A 210 -14.48 -34.76 -26.04
CA ASP A 210 -15.60 -34.42 -26.94
C ASP A 210 -16.24 -33.04 -26.65
N ASP A 211 -15.83 -32.34 -25.58
CA ASP A 211 -16.42 -31.05 -25.21
C ASP A 211 -15.88 -29.91 -26.10
N ILE A 212 -16.74 -29.03 -26.60
CA ILE A 212 -16.30 -27.84 -27.36
C ILE A 212 -15.42 -26.94 -26.49
N ILE A 213 -15.76 -26.79 -25.20
CA ILE A 213 -14.99 -26.03 -24.23
C ILE A 213 -14.00 -26.99 -23.57
N GLN A 214 -12.73 -26.88 -23.96
CA GLN A 214 -11.68 -27.77 -23.49
C GLN A 214 -11.15 -27.32 -22.12
N LYS A 215 -10.98 -26.01 -21.92
CA LYS A 215 -10.43 -25.49 -20.67
C LYS A 215 -10.93 -24.08 -20.36
N VAL A 216 -11.28 -23.83 -19.10
CA VAL A 216 -11.54 -22.47 -18.60
C VAL A 216 -10.70 -22.23 -17.36
N GLU A 217 -9.92 -21.16 -17.35
CA GLU A 217 -9.08 -20.73 -16.23
C GLU A 217 -9.56 -19.36 -15.75
N ALA A 218 -9.70 -19.17 -14.44
CA ALA A 218 -10.07 -17.90 -13.83
C ALA A 218 -9.13 -17.57 -12.65
N GLY A 219 -8.89 -16.27 -12.45
CA GLY A 219 -7.97 -15.73 -11.45
C GLY A 219 -6.63 -15.36 -12.06
N ASN A 220 -5.51 -15.74 -11.45
CA ASN A 220 -4.18 -15.48 -11.98
C ASN A 220 -3.91 -16.41 -13.18
N ILE A 221 -3.90 -15.83 -14.37
CA ILE A 221 -3.65 -16.53 -15.63
C ILE A 221 -2.32 -16.10 -16.24
N SER A 222 -1.77 -16.95 -17.10
CA SER A 222 -0.61 -16.63 -17.91
C SER A 222 -0.92 -16.82 -19.39
N LEU A 223 -0.35 -15.94 -20.22
CA LEU A 223 -0.48 -15.99 -21.66
C LEU A 223 0.89 -16.21 -22.31
N SER A 224 1.03 -17.35 -22.96
CA SER A 224 2.14 -17.66 -23.86
C SER A 224 1.60 -17.86 -25.27
N LEU A 225 1.66 -16.83 -26.10
CA LEU A 225 1.38 -16.98 -27.53
C LEU A 225 2.66 -17.42 -28.25
N PRO A 226 2.60 -18.36 -29.20
CA PRO A 226 3.74 -18.66 -30.06
C PRO A 226 4.17 -17.40 -30.78
N SER A 227 5.47 -17.10 -30.77
CA SER A 227 6.01 -15.94 -31.48
C SER A 227 5.89 -16.18 -32.98
N THR A 228 4.83 -15.67 -33.60
CA THR A 228 4.70 -15.66 -35.06
C THR A 228 5.05 -14.28 -35.59
N LYS A 229 5.66 -14.22 -36.78
CA LYS A 229 6.13 -12.98 -37.43
C LYS A 229 5.01 -11.93 -37.67
N TYR A 230 3.75 -12.35 -37.57
CA TYR A 230 2.57 -11.55 -37.89
C TYR A 230 1.80 -11.04 -36.66
N VAL A 231 2.30 -11.30 -35.44
CA VAL A 231 1.67 -10.82 -34.20
C VAL A 231 2.57 -9.74 -33.60
N THR A 232 2.10 -8.49 -33.63
CA THR A 232 2.73 -7.32 -32.96
C THR A 232 2.74 -7.43 -31.44
N PHE A 233 1.97 -8.37 -30.88
CA PHE A 233 1.95 -8.71 -29.46
C PHE A 233 2.85 -9.91 -29.16
N SER A 234 4.16 -9.75 -29.39
CA SER A 234 5.14 -10.76 -28.99
C SER A 234 5.46 -10.57 -27.50
N GLY A 235 4.75 -11.27 -26.62
CA GLY A 235 5.03 -11.20 -25.19
C GLY A 235 4.52 -12.41 -24.44
N LYS A 236 5.40 -13.03 -23.64
CA LYS A 236 4.98 -13.82 -22.50
C LYS A 236 4.44 -12.81 -21.47
N ASN A 237 3.12 -12.77 -21.29
CA ASN A 237 2.54 -11.92 -20.26
C ASN A 237 2.23 -12.79 -19.04
N GLN A 238 2.85 -12.44 -17.92
CA GLN A 238 2.72 -13.09 -16.63
C GLN A 238 2.10 -12.10 -15.64
N GLY A 239 1.33 -12.59 -14.68
CA GLY A 239 0.67 -11.75 -13.67
C GLY A 239 -0.63 -11.09 -14.14
N LEU A 240 -1.36 -11.73 -15.05
CA LEU A 240 -2.68 -11.29 -15.48
C LEU A 240 -3.74 -11.82 -14.50
N PHE A 241 -4.70 -11.01 -14.11
CA PHE A 241 -5.88 -11.45 -13.35
C PHE A 241 -7.12 -11.38 -14.23
N GLY A 242 -7.76 -12.51 -14.52
CA GLY A 242 -8.87 -12.55 -15.46
C GLY A 242 -9.40 -13.95 -15.74
N ILE A 243 -10.07 -14.07 -16.89
CA ILE A 243 -10.66 -15.33 -17.39
C ILE A 243 -10.00 -15.67 -18.73
N LYS A 244 -9.66 -16.93 -18.90
CA LYS A 244 -9.14 -17.52 -20.13
C LYS A 244 -9.94 -18.77 -20.48
N ALA A 245 -10.50 -18.81 -21.68
CA ALA A 245 -11.21 -19.96 -22.20
C ALA A 245 -10.52 -20.50 -23.46
N ILE A 246 -10.37 -21.81 -23.56
CA ILE A 246 -9.86 -22.51 -24.73
C ILE A 246 -10.99 -23.41 -25.22
N SER A 247 -11.43 -23.16 -26.46
CA SER A 247 -12.47 -23.92 -27.14
C SER A 247 -11.94 -24.50 -28.43
N LYS A 248 -12.32 -25.72 -28.76
CA LYS A 248 -11.89 -26.44 -29.96
C LYS A 248 -13.07 -26.71 -30.87
N PHE A 249 -13.01 -26.18 -32.09
CA PHE A 249 -14.00 -26.38 -33.13
C PHE A 249 -13.36 -27.16 -34.29
N GLY A 250 -13.41 -28.49 -34.21
CA GLY A 250 -12.74 -29.37 -35.16
C GLY A 250 -11.21 -29.17 -35.13
N PRO A 251 -10.56 -28.73 -36.23
CA PRO A 251 -9.13 -28.45 -36.26
C PRO A 251 -8.75 -27.05 -35.75
N VAL A 252 -9.72 -26.22 -35.36
CA VAL A 252 -9.48 -24.82 -34.96
C VAL A 252 -9.55 -24.67 -33.44
N ASP A 253 -8.47 -24.20 -32.85
CA ASP A 253 -8.41 -23.82 -31.43
C ASP A 253 -8.65 -22.31 -31.27
N ILE A 254 -9.65 -21.93 -30.50
CA ILE A 254 -9.98 -20.55 -30.16
C ILE A 254 -9.63 -20.31 -28.70
N THR A 255 -8.71 -19.39 -28.44
CA THR A 255 -8.36 -18.95 -27.08
C THR A 255 -8.89 -17.54 -26.84
N THR A 256 -9.83 -17.39 -25.91
CA THR A 256 -10.43 -16.11 -25.52
C THR A 256 -9.90 -15.70 -24.15
N ILE A 257 -9.44 -14.45 -24.03
CA ILE A 257 -8.86 -13.92 -22.79
C ILE A 257 -9.45 -12.54 -22.50
N ALA A 258 -9.90 -12.36 -21.26
CA ALA A 258 -10.29 -11.06 -20.71
C ALA A 258 -9.59 -10.91 -19.36
N SER A 259 -8.64 -9.98 -19.25
CA SER A 259 -7.80 -9.83 -18.05
C SER A 259 -7.34 -8.41 -17.80
N ILE A 260 -7.07 -8.12 -16.53
CA ILE A 260 -6.42 -6.91 -16.06
C ILE A 260 -4.95 -7.25 -15.78
N GLU A 261 -4.03 -6.47 -16.35
CA GLU A 261 -2.60 -6.57 -16.07
C GLU A 261 -2.30 -5.87 -14.74
N LYS A 262 -1.84 -6.63 -13.74
CA LYS A 262 -1.47 -6.11 -12.41
C LYS A 262 0.03 -5.75 -12.31
N THR A 263 0.81 -6.04 -13.35
CA THR A 263 2.27 -5.86 -13.35
C THR A 263 2.67 -4.64 -14.17
N LYS A 264 3.55 -3.79 -13.63
CA LYS A 264 4.21 -2.72 -14.39
C LYS A 264 5.50 -3.26 -14.98
N LYS A 265 5.63 -3.24 -16.30
CA LYS A 265 6.88 -3.60 -16.98
C LYS A 265 7.89 -2.47 -16.77
N ALA A 266 8.89 -2.70 -15.93
CA ALA A 266 10.05 -1.83 -15.81
C ALA A 266 11.21 -2.44 -16.60
N GLN A 267 11.74 -1.68 -17.56
CA GLN A 267 12.96 -2.04 -18.28
C GLN A 267 14.09 -1.20 -17.71
N SER A 268 15.11 -1.86 -17.14
CA SER A 268 16.36 -1.20 -16.76
C SER A 268 17.42 -1.64 -17.75
N GLU A 269 18.09 -0.67 -18.37
CA GLU A 269 19.21 -0.92 -19.24
C GLU A 269 20.50 -0.94 -18.40
N TRP A 270 21.29 -2.00 -18.54
CA TRP A 270 22.50 -2.22 -17.78
C TRP A 270 23.69 -2.14 -18.73
N GLU A 271 24.54 -1.14 -18.55
CA GLU A 271 25.82 -1.05 -19.22
C GLU A 271 26.94 -1.18 -18.18
N GLY A 272 27.85 -2.15 -18.38
CA GLY A 272 29.17 -2.18 -17.74
C GLY A 272 29.21 -1.96 -16.22
N GLY A 273 28.54 -2.81 -15.43
CA GLY A 273 28.76 -2.92 -13.98
C GLY A 273 28.08 -1.87 -13.09
N GLY A 274 27.34 -0.91 -13.66
CA GLY A 274 26.55 0.06 -12.91
C GLY A 274 25.12 0.19 -13.43
N GLN A 275 24.20 0.59 -12.55
CA GLN A 275 22.85 0.99 -12.96
C GLN A 275 22.95 2.35 -13.67
N SER A 276 22.69 2.38 -14.99
CA SER A 276 22.66 3.62 -15.75
C SER A 276 21.28 4.28 -15.61
N SER A 277 21.24 5.53 -15.17
CA SER A 277 20.03 6.36 -15.16
C SER A 277 20.32 7.64 -15.92
N THR A 278 19.60 7.88 -17.01
CA THR A 278 19.73 9.13 -17.78
C THR A 278 18.85 10.20 -17.15
N GLN A 279 19.47 11.22 -16.58
CA GLN A 279 18.75 12.40 -16.11
C GLN A 279 18.68 13.45 -17.22
N GLN A 280 17.47 13.80 -17.64
CA GLN A 280 17.24 14.95 -18.52
C GLN A 280 16.88 16.18 -17.68
N ILE A 281 17.66 17.25 -17.81
CA ILE A 281 17.42 18.54 -17.15
C ILE A 281 17.15 19.55 -18.26
N ARG A 282 16.07 20.33 -18.17
CA ARG A 282 15.75 21.37 -19.14
C ARG A 282 16.50 22.66 -18.77
N ASP A 283 16.88 23.45 -19.77
CA ASP A 283 17.57 24.74 -19.56
C ASP A 283 16.78 25.73 -18.69
N VAL A 284 15.45 25.61 -18.68
CA VAL A 284 14.54 26.44 -17.88
C VAL A 284 14.42 25.97 -16.42
N ASP A 285 14.91 24.77 -16.09
CA ASP A 285 14.83 24.18 -14.75
C ASP A 285 16.06 24.54 -13.91
N TRP A 286 16.40 25.84 -13.85
CA TRP A 286 17.47 26.30 -12.97
C TRP A 286 17.04 26.26 -11.50
N ILE A 287 18.02 26.05 -10.62
CA ILE A 287 17.77 26.03 -9.18
C ILE A 287 17.59 27.47 -8.68
N LYS A 288 16.39 27.80 -8.22
CA LYS A 288 16.05 29.13 -7.70
C LYS A 288 16.64 29.35 -6.30
N ASN A 289 16.99 30.60 -6.00
CA ASN A 289 17.37 31.11 -4.68
C ASN A 289 18.41 30.26 -3.93
N ARG A 290 19.43 29.81 -4.65
CA ARG A 290 20.52 29.01 -4.10
C ARG A 290 21.87 29.67 -4.28
N TYR A 291 22.05 30.38 -5.39
CA TYR A 291 23.28 31.07 -5.72
C TYR A 291 23.05 32.57 -5.64
N PHE A 292 23.92 33.26 -4.92
CA PHE A 292 23.86 34.71 -4.73
C PHE A 292 25.26 35.29 -4.92
N PHE A 293 25.36 36.46 -5.53
CA PHE A 293 26.61 37.22 -5.54
C PHE A 293 26.74 37.99 -4.22
N ILE A 294 27.95 38.07 -3.69
CA ILE A 294 28.25 38.82 -2.46
C ILE A 294 28.06 40.32 -2.69
N HIS A 295 28.41 40.79 -3.89
CA HIS A 295 28.23 42.19 -4.29
C HIS A 295 28.08 42.29 -5.83
N PRO A 296 27.32 43.27 -6.36
CA PRO A 296 27.17 43.48 -7.81
C PRO A 296 28.47 43.60 -8.60
N MET A 297 29.56 44.05 -7.96
CA MET A 297 30.89 44.17 -8.57
C MET A 297 31.45 42.83 -9.08
N PHE A 298 31.11 41.71 -8.44
CA PHE A 298 31.52 40.38 -8.88
C PHE A 298 30.75 39.89 -10.09
N ARG A 299 29.52 40.39 -10.28
CA ARG A 299 28.69 40.07 -11.45
C ARG A 299 29.10 40.91 -12.66
N ASN A 300 29.19 42.23 -12.47
CA ASN A 300 29.34 43.21 -13.55
C ASN A 300 30.81 43.55 -13.85
N GLY A 301 31.73 43.19 -12.96
CA GLY A 301 33.11 43.63 -12.99
C GLY A 301 33.29 45.04 -12.42
N LEU A 302 34.52 45.36 -12.02
CA LEU A 302 34.92 46.65 -11.49
C LEU A 302 36.42 46.86 -11.71
N ASP A 303 36.79 47.91 -12.44
CA ASP A 303 38.17 48.38 -12.56
C ASP A 303 38.24 49.81 -12.00
N THR A 304 38.85 49.97 -10.83
CA THR A 304 38.95 51.27 -10.15
C THR A 304 40.25 51.40 -9.36
N THR A 305 40.57 52.59 -8.88
CA THR A 305 41.68 52.84 -7.96
C THR A 305 41.12 53.38 -6.64
N LEU A 306 41.33 52.65 -5.55
CA LEU A 306 40.86 53.04 -4.22
C LEU A 306 42.04 53.46 -3.34
N ASN A 307 41.78 54.40 -2.44
CA ASN A 307 42.70 54.73 -1.36
C ASN A 307 42.56 53.67 -0.27
N ASN A 308 43.63 52.96 0.04
CA ASN A 308 43.66 52.06 1.19
C ASN A 308 43.68 52.86 2.51
N GLN A 309 43.44 52.19 3.63
CA GLN A 309 43.52 52.77 4.98
C GLN A 309 44.89 53.42 5.30
N ASP A 310 45.95 53.02 4.58
CA ASP A 310 47.31 53.58 4.66
C ASP A 310 47.58 54.78 3.73
N GLY A 311 46.56 55.31 3.04
CA GLY A 311 46.68 56.48 2.15
C GLY A 311 47.37 56.22 0.80
N GLN A 312 47.63 54.95 0.44
CA GLN A 312 48.20 54.56 -0.85
C GLN A 312 47.11 54.18 -1.86
N LEU A 313 47.27 54.61 -3.11
CA LEU A 313 46.39 54.25 -4.24
C LEU A 313 46.66 52.80 -4.65
N LYS A 314 45.66 51.94 -4.55
CA LYS A 314 45.70 50.56 -5.07
C LYS A 314 44.72 50.37 -6.21
N SER A 315 45.20 49.72 -7.27
CA SER A 315 44.35 49.30 -8.38
C SER A 315 43.53 48.08 -7.95
N VAL A 316 42.22 48.17 -8.14
CA VAL A 316 41.23 47.13 -7.87
C VAL A 316 40.65 46.71 -9.21
N SER A 317 40.91 45.47 -9.61
CA SER A 317 40.45 44.89 -10.86
C SER A 317 39.71 43.57 -10.58
N ILE A 318 38.40 43.62 -10.77
CA ILE A 318 37.48 42.49 -10.66
C ILE A 318 36.88 42.27 -12.04
N PRO A 319 37.23 41.19 -12.75
CA PRO A 319 36.62 40.90 -14.05
C PRO A 319 35.14 40.51 -13.88
N PRO A 320 34.28 40.78 -14.88
CA PRO A 320 32.89 40.35 -14.84
C PRO A 320 32.76 38.82 -14.84
N PHE A 321 31.74 38.30 -14.14
CA PHE A 321 31.52 36.85 -14.05
C PHE A 321 31.23 36.21 -15.41
N TYR A 322 30.59 36.97 -16.32
CA TYR A 322 30.30 36.58 -17.69
C TYR A 322 30.82 37.64 -18.69
N PRO A 323 31.22 37.24 -19.90
CA PRO A 323 31.22 35.87 -20.45
C PRO A 323 32.40 35.00 -19.98
N ILE A 324 32.21 33.68 -20.01
CA ILE A 324 33.24 32.69 -19.72
C ILE A 324 34.18 32.56 -20.93
N LYS A 325 35.50 32.46 -20.70
CA LYS A 325 36.51 32.24 -21.75
C LYS A 325 37.05 30.81 -21.62
N ASP A 326 36.95 30.01 -22.68
CA ASP A 326 37.42 28.61 -22.70
C ASP A 326 36.90 27.74 -21.53
N GLY A 327 35.64 27.95 -21.14
CA GLY A 327 35.02 27.23 -20.02
C GLY A 327 35.51 27.66 -18.63
N ARG A 328 36.28 28.75 -18.51
CA ARG A 328 36.80 29.27 -17.24
C ARG A 328 36.44 30.74 -17.01
N HIS A 329 36.18 31.08 -15.74
CA HIS A 329 36.02 32.47 -15.32
C HIS A 329 37.37 33.17 -15.25
N SER A 330 37.39 34.46 -15.57
CA SER A 330 38.60 35.28 -15.40
C SER A 330 38.76 35.63 -13.92
N LEU A 331 40.00 35.67 -13.43
CA LEU A 331 40.30 36.01 -12.04
C LEU A 331 40.94 37.41 -11.97
N GLY A 332 40.50 38.19 -10.99
CA GLY A 332 41.03 39.52 -10.70
C GLY A 332 42.15 39.51 -9.67
N ASN A 333 42.54 40.70 -9.22
CA ASN A 333 43.54 40.88 -8.16
C ASN A 333 42.94 40.97 -6.75
N ILE A 334 41.62 40.81 -6.60
CA ILE A 334 40.92 40.83 -5.31
C ILE A 334 40.45 39.42 -4.91
N VAL A 335 40.50 39.15 -3.61
CA VAL A 335 39.96 37.95 -2.98
C VAL A 335 39.08 38.31 -1.78
N VAL A 336 37.98 37.59 -1.60
CA VAL A 336 37.12 37.70 -0.42
C VAL A 336 37.72 36.92 0.74
N LYS A 337 37.91 37.57 1.88
CA LYS A 337 38.37 36.98 3.15
C LYS A 337 37.35 37.25 4.26
N ASN A 338 37.44 36.46 5.34
CA ASN A 338 36.61 36.58 6.54
C ASN A 338 35.11 36.67 6.22
N PHE A 339 34.64 35.83 5.30
CA PHE A 339 33.26 35.84 4.86
C PHE A 339 32.37 35.10 5.87
N GLU A 340 31.37 35.78 6.40
CA GLU A 340 30.36 35.19 7.29
C GLU A 340 28.97 35.41 6.72
N LEU A 341 28.13 34.38 6.79
CA LEU A 341 26.75 34.42 6.30
C LEU A 341 25.78 34.30 7.46
N TYR A 342 24.74 35.13 7.42
CA TYR A 342 23.72 35.25 8.42
C TYR A 342 22.35 35.03 7.78
N LYS A 343 21.45 34.35 8.51
CA LYS A 343 20.09 34.09 8.07
C LYS A 343 19.10 34.60 9.11
N SER A 344 18.05 35.30 8.69
CA SER A 344 17.00 35.76 9.60
C SER A 344 16.23 34.59 10.22
N ILE A 345 15.85 34.73 11.48
CA ILE A 345 14.98 33.82 12.20
C ILE A 345 13.86 34.60 12.89
N ASN A 346 12.69 33.98 13.00
CA ASN A 346 11.51 34.55 13.70
C ASN A 346 11.28 33.92 15.09
N THR A 347 12.19 33.04 15.52
CA THR A 347 12.11 32.31 16.78
C THR A 347 13.15 32.82 17.76
N ASN A 348 12.79 32.88 19.05
CA ASN A 348 13.73 33.24 20.10
C ASN A 348 14.81 32.15 20.26
N ASP A 349 15.99 32.38 19.69
CA ASP A 349 17.19 31.57 19.87
C ASP A 349 18.24 32.38 20.67
N ALA A 350 18.89 31.75 21.64
CA ALA A 350 19.90 32.38 22.47
C ALA A 350 21.17 32.76 21.69
N ASN A 351 21.40 32.13 20.53
CA ASN A 351 22.53 32.42 19.64
C ASN A 351 22.18 33.41 18.52
N ALA A 352 20.97 33.98 18.53
CA ALA A 352 20.57 34.97 17.54
C ALA A 352 21.11 36.35 17.88
N MET A 353 21.57 37.07 16.86
CA MET A 353 22.04 38.45 16.96
C MET A 353 21.05 39.37 16.28
N THR A 354 20.67 40.46 16.94
CA THR A 354 19.83 41.49 16.34
C THR A 354 20.69 42.44 15.51
N GLY A 355 20.27 42.73 14.29
CA GLY A 355 20.97 43.65 13.40
C GLY A 355 20.09 44.18 12.27
N MET A 356 20.65 45.10 11.48
CA MET A 356 20.03 45.63 10.27
C MET A 356 20.73 45.03 9.04
N ALA A 357 19.96 44.48 8.10
CA ALA A 357 20.48 44.08 6.80
C ALA A 357 20.28 45.23 5.79
N TYR A 358 21.39 45.72 5.24
CA TYR A 358 21.40 46.79 4.25
C TYR A 358 21.48 46.24 2.82
N ILE A 359 20.76 46.86 1.88
CA ILE A 359 20.83 46.49 0.45
C ILE A 359 22.11 46.97 -0.22
N ASP A 360 22.51 48.22 0.03
CA ASP A 360 23.84 48.72 -0.36
C ASP A 360 24.70 48.90 0.90
N PRO A 361 25.56 47.93 1.21
CA PRO A 361 26.34 47.97 2.42
C PRO A 361 27.57 48.91 2.31
N LEU A 362 27.83 49.50 1.14
CA LEU A 362 28.92 50.47 0.94
C LEU A 362 28.47 51.92 1.21
N ASN A 363 27.17 52.18 1.17
CA ASN A 363 26.60 53.50 1.42
C ASN A 363 25.42 53.41 2.39
N ILE A 364 25.73 53.30 3.68
CA ILE A 364 24.73 53.18 4.76
C ILE A 364 23.81 54.41 4.86
N ALA A 365 24.22 55.56 4.32
CA ALA A 365 23.45 56.80 4.27
C ALA A 365 22.66 56.99 2.97
N ASP A 366 22.61 55.97 2.09
CA ASP A 366 21.84 56.06 0.85
C ASP A 366 20.34 56.19 1.14
N THR A 367 19.77 57.33 0.75
CA THR A 367 18.35 57.64 0.92
C THR A 367 17.45 56.92 -0.08
N ASN A 368 18.00 56.22 -1.08
CA ASN A 368 17.22 55.59 -2.15
C ASN A 368 16.54 54.27 -1.74
N TYR A 369 17.08 53.57 -0.73
CA TYR A 369 16.63 52.22 -0.33
C TYR A 369 16.30 52.09 1.17
N VAL A 370 16.00 53.22 1.84
CA VAL A 370 15.78 53.25 3.30
C VAL A 370 14.63 52.34 3.74
N ASP A 371 13.56 52.26 2.95
CA ASP A 371 12.37 51.44 3.23
C ASP A 371 12.55 49.94 2.94
N GLU A 372 13.68 49.56 2.33
CA GLU A 372 14.00 48.17 1.99
C GLU A 372 15.10 47.55 2.87
N ASN A 373 15.65 48.34 3.81
CA ASN A 373 16.54 47.83 4.85
C ASN A 373 15.69 47.15 5.95
N GLU A 374 16.02 45.90 6.28
CA GLU A 374 15.21 45.09 7.19
C GLU A 374 15.92 44.88 8.54
N GLU A 375 15.20 45.15 9.62
CA GLU A 375 15.64 44.80 10.99
C GLU A 375 15.24 43.36 11.30
N GLY A 376 16.19 42.57 11.81
CA GLY A 376 15.91 41.17 12.09
C GLY A 376 16.80 40.57 13.18
N SER A 377 16.37 39.42 13.68
CA SER A 377 17.23 38.51 14.43
C SER A 377 17.88 37.54 13.47
N PHE A 378 19.20 37.41 13.52
CA PHE A 378 19.99 36.63 12.59
C PHE A 378 20.78 35.55 13.31
N ILE A 379 20.83 34.36 12.70
CA ILE A 379 21.72 33.28 13.11
C ILE A 379 22.88 33.16 12.14
N ARG A 380 24.08 32.97 12.68
CA ARG A 380 25.29 32.72 11.88
C ARG A 380 25.22 31.31 11.27
N LEU A 381 25.47 31.22 9.98
CA LEU A 381 25.58 29.95 9.26
C LEU A 381 27.04 29.46 9.23
N GLU A 382 27.22 28.15 9.18
CA GLU A 382 28.55 27.53 9.10
C GLU A 382 28.95 27.26 7.64
N GLN A 383 30.16 27.68 7.28
CA GLN A 383 30.75 27.35 5.98
C GLN A 383 31.02 25.84 5.88
N GLY A 384 30.73 25.25 4.72
CA GLY A 384 30.86 23.81 4.50
C GLY A 384 29.61 23.04 4.95
N THR A 385 28.99 23.39 6.07
CA THR A 385 27.73 22.77 6.51
C THR A 385 26.53 23.42 5.83
N ASN A 386 26.34 24.73 5.95
CA ASN A 386 25.13 25.42 5.48
C ASN A 386 25.31 26.10 4.13
N TYR A 387 26.52 26.60 3.84
CA TYR A 387 26.82 27.28 2.59
C TYR A 387 28.25 27.03 2.10
N TYR A 388 28.46 27.28 0.82
CA TYR A 388 29.76 27.35 0.17
C TYR A 388 29.98 28.78 -0.32
N VAL A 389 31.19 29.31 -0.20
CA VAL A 389 31.59 30.61 -0.75
C VAL A 389 32.76 30.40 -1.71
N SER A 390 32.73 31.10 -2.84
CA SER A 390 33.85 31.19 -3.77
C SER A 390 34.61 32.50 -3.52
N PRO A 391 35.79 32.46 -2.86
CA PRO A 391 36.53 33.67 -2.50
C PRO A 391 36.97 34.50 -3.70
N ASP A 392 37.31 33.85 -4.82
CA ASP A 392 37.82 34.52 -6.02
C ASP A 392 36.70 35.09 -6.90
N LEU A 393 35.55 34.41 -6.97
CA LEU A 393 34.44 34.79 -7.86
C LEU A 393 33.32 35.55 -7.14
N GLY A 394 33.42 35.67 -5.81
CA GLY A 394 32.50 36.46 -4.99
C GLY A 394 31.04 36.03 -5.08
N PHE A 395 30.78 34.72 -5.13
CA PHE A 395 29.43 34.16 -5.01
C PHE A 395 29.35 33.15 -3.88
N ILE A 396 28.14 33.01 -3.35
CA ILE A 396 27.78 31.99 -2.37
C ILE A 396 26.77 31.01 -2.96
N ARG A 397 26.84 29.78 -2.47
CA ARG A 397 25.86 28.72 -2.71
C ARG A 397 25.34 28.22 -1.38
N VAL A 398 24.07 28.44 -1.10
CA VAL A 398 23.41 27.90 0.10
C VAL A 398 23.01 26.45 -0.15
N ARG A 399 23.05 25.59 0.88
CA ARG A 399 22.60 24.20 0.75
C ARG A 399 21.08 24.07 0.70
N GLU A 400 20.38 24.91 1.45
CA GLU A 400 18.94 24.99 1.48
C GLU A 400 18.44 26.12 0.58
N MET A 401 17.26 25.94 -0.01
CA MET A 401 16.64 26.98 -0.82
C MET A 401 16.09 28.06 0.11
N VAL A 402 16.46 29.32 -0.16
CA VAL A 402 15.96 30.47 0.60
C VAL A 402 14.73 31.03 -0.09
N SER A 403 13.61 31.21 0.61
CA SER A 403 12.36 31.70 -0.03
C SER A 403 11.93 33.06 0.45
N GLN A 404 11.79 33.24 1.76
CA GLN A 404 11.32 34.47 2.40
C GLN A 404 12.23 34.93 3.54
N ASP A 405 13.39 34.28 3.69
CA ASP A 405 14.35 34.63 4.72
C ASP A 405 15.32 35.68 4.17
N ILE A 406 15.73 36.59 5.04
CA ILE A 406 16.73 37.60 4.76
C ILE A 406 18.11 36.97 4.98
N LEU A 407 19.00 37.15 4.01
CA LEU A 407 20.41 36.79 4.14
C LEU A 407 21.24 38.06 4.32
N GLY A 408 21.94 38.13 5.45
CA GLY A 408 22.97 39.13 5.70
C GLY A 408 24.35 38.51 5.50
N CYS A 409 25.34 39.29 5.07
CA CYS A 409 26.73 38.81 5.04
C CYS A 409 27.70 39.90 5.47
N THR A 410 28.81 39.47 6.05
CA THR A 410 29.95 40.34 6.35
C THR A 410 31.16 39.78 5.61
N PHE A 411 31.99 40.66 5.06
CA PHE A 411 33.14 40.24 4.27
C PHE A 411 34.22 41.31 4.18
N VAL A 412 35.45 40.85 3.94
CA VAL A 412 36.62 41.70 3.72
C VAL A 412 37.16 41.43 2.33
N LEU A 413 37.33 42.48 1.53
CA LEU A 413 38.06 42.40 0.26
C LEU A 413 39.53 42.69 0.52
N ALA A 414 40.39 41.78 0.08
CA ALA A 414 41.83 41.93 0.18
C ALA A 414 42.48 41.75 -1.20
N ASP A 415 43.60 42.44 -1.39
CA ASP A 415 44.46 42.23 -2.55
C ASP A 415 45.09 40.83 -2.48
N ARG A 416 45.10 40.12 -3.62
CA ARG A 416 45.51 38.72 -3.73
C ARG A 416 46.98 38.52 -3.42
N GLU A 417 47.84 39.43 -3.87
CA GLU A 417 49.30 39.30 -3.77
C GLU A 417 49.82 39.85 -2.45
N THR A 418 49.33 41.03 -2.07
CA THR A 418 49.82 41.75 -0.89
C THR A 418 49.03 41.41 0.38
N GLY A 419 47.84 40.84 0.26
CA GLY A 419 46.96 40.52 1.39
C GLY A 419 46.38 41.74 2.10
N ALA A 420 46.66 42.94 1.62
CA ALA A 420 46.20 44.18 2.22
C ALA A 420 44.69 44.33 2.07
N ILE A 421 44.04 44.83 3.12
CA ILE A 421 42.61 45.11 3.12
C ILE A 421 42.34 46.30 2.20
N VAL A 422 41.37 46.13 1.31
CA VAL A 422 40.90 47.15 0.36
C VAL A 422 39.56 47.71 0.83
N LEU A 423 38.67 46.82 1.29
CA LEU A 423 37.32 47.19 1.70
C LEU A 423 36.83 46.19 2.76
N GLU A 424 36.16 46.70 3.77
CA GLU A 424 35.51 45.91 4.81
C GLU A 424 34.04 46.30 4.85
N VAL A 425 33.17 45.28 4.85
CA VAL A 425 31.73 45.45 4.68
C VAL A 425 31.00 44.68 5.77
N GLY A 426 30.22 45.41 6.57
CA GLY A 426 29.52 44.92 7.76
C GLY A 426 30.40 44.91 9.02
N THR A 427 29.76 44.75 10.18
CA THR A 427 30.39 44.71 11.52
C THR A 427 29.70 43.69 12.41
#